data_AF-A0AAN1Q019-F1
#
_entry.id   AF-A0AAN1Q019-F1
#
_cell.length_a   1.000
_cell.length_b   1.000
_cell.length_c   1.000
_cell.angle_alpha   90.00
_cell.angle_beta   90.00
_cell.angle_gamma   90.00
#
_symmetry.space_group_name_H-M   'P 1'
#
loop_
_entity.id
_entity.type
_entity.pdbx_description
1 polymer ?
#
loop_
_entity_poly.entity_id
_entity_poly.type
_entity_poly.pdbx_seq_one_letter_code
_entity_poly.pdbx_strand_id
1 'polypeptide(L)' 'MHIWMNTHLLLTVTDAKQHRSRQRWSAGHELTDTDLATLIAILTPLFAEKRISITVRTVTESAA' A
#
# COMPACT_ATOMS: atom_id res chain seq x y z
N MET A 1 -16.78 -8.84 -20.83
CA MET A 1 -15.98 -7.79 -20.18
C MET A 1 -16.43 -7.63 -18.73
N HIS A 2 -15.67 -8.19 -17.79
CA HIS A 2 -15.90 -7.99 -16.35
C HIS A 2 -15.06 -6.80 -15.91
N ILE A 3 -15.70 -5.85 -15.22
CA ILE A 3 -15.04 -4.67 -14.64
C ILE A 3 -15.12 -4.82 -13.13
N TRP A 4 -14.01 -4.61 -12.43
CA TRP A 4 -13.97 -4.59 -10.97
C TRP A 4 -13.05 -3.48 -10.46
N MET A 5 -13.31 -3.01 -9.23
CA MET A 5 -12.40 -2.12 -8.51
C MET A 5 -11.37 -2.96 -7.76
N ASN A 6 -10.10 -2.59 -7.92
CA ASN A 6 -8.96 -3.20 -7.26
C ASN A 6 -8.19 -2.09 -6.52
N THR A 7 -7.68 -2.38 -5.33
CA THR A 7 -6.86 -1.40 -4.60
C THR A 7 -5.40 -1.79 -4.68
N HIS A 8 -4.56 -0.90 -5.17
CA HIS A 8 -3.12 -1.08 -5.19
C HIS A 8 -2.49 -0.28 -4.05
N LEU A 9 -1.73 -0.98 -3.22
CA LEU A 9 -0.93 -0.44 -2.14
C LEU A 9 0.53 -0.36 -2.58
N LEU A 10 1.13 0.82 -2.44
CA LEU A 10 2.54 1.06 -2.71
C LEU A 10 3.23 1.55 -1.43
N LEU A 11 4.09 0.71 -0.85
CA LEU A 11 4.94 1.08 0.26
C LEU A 11 6.32 1.46 -0.27
N THR A 12 6.75 2.67 0.06
CA THR A 12 8.14 3.11 -0.15
C THR A 12 8.77 3.35 1.20
N VAL A 13 9.85 2.63 1.50
CA VAL A 13 10.62 2.77 2.74
C VAL A 13 11.95 3.39 2.38
N THR A 14 12.30 4.47 3.06
CA THR A 14 13.62 5.13 2.96
C THR A 14 14.32 5.01 4.30
N ASP A 15 15.51 4.42 4.32
CA ASP A 15 16.31 4.33 5.54
C ASP A 15 17.13 5.61 5.82
N ALA A 16 17.81 5.65 6.96
CA ALA A 16 18.65 6.78 7.36
C ALA A 16 19.81 7.06 6.39
N LYS A 17 20.24 6.07 5.60
CA LYS A 17 21.26 6.20 4.56
C LYS A 17 20.67 6.55 3.19
N GLN A 18 19.38 6.89 3.15
CA GLN A 18 18.60 7.20 1.95
C GLN A 18 18.42 6.03 0.97
N HIS A 19 18.70 4.78 1.39
CA HIS A 19 18.36 3.63 0.56
C HIS A 19 16.84 3.48 0.49
N ARG A 20 16.32 3.28 -0.73
CA ARG A 20 14.89 3.14 -0.98
C ARG A 20 14.54 1.70 -1.32
N SER A 21 13.56 1.17 -0.62
CA SER A 21 12.89 -0.08 -0.99
C SER A 21 11.44 0.21 -1.33
N ARG A 22 10.92 -0.47 -2.35
CA ARG A 22 9.55 -0.30 -2.83
C ARG A 22 8.87 -1.66 -2.94
N GLN A 23 7.70 -1.78 -2.33
CA GLN A 23 6.85 -2.95 -2.40
C GLN A 23 5.45 -2.56 -2.87
N ARG A 24 4.86 -3.39 -3.72
CA ARG A 24 3.54 -3.19 -4.31
C ARG A 24 2.68 -4.41 -4.01
N TRP A 25 1.46 -4.16 -3.55
CA TRP A 25 0.42 -5.18 -3.39
C TRP A 25 -0.84 -4.72 -4.11
N SER A 26 -1.62 -5.69 -4.55
CA SER A 26 -2.97 -5.49 -5.09
C SER A 26 -3.94 -6.27 -4.23
N ALA A 27 -4.87 -5.57 -3.59
CA ALA A 27 -6.00 -6.17 -2.90
C ALA A 27 -7.15 -6.21 -3.89
N GLY A 28 -7.61 -7.41 -4.27
CA GLY A 28 -8.74 -7.61 -5.20
C GLY A 28 -10.10 -7.08 -4.71
N HIS A 29 -10.11 -6.16 -3.75
CA HIS A 29 -11.24 -5.44 -3.20
C HIS A 29 -10.81 -4.01 -2.79
N GLU A 30 -11.79 -3.16 -2.53
CA GLU A 30 -11.56 -1.83 -1.99
C GLU A 30 -11.07 -1.90 -0.55
N LEU A 31 -9.97 -1.21 -0.22
CA LEU A 31 -9.50 -1.10 1.17
C LEU A 31 -10.36 -0.09 1.93
N THR A 32 -10.85 -0.48 3.09
CA THR A 32 -11.58 0.41 4.00
C THR A 32 -10.62 1.22 4.87
N ASP A 33 -11.15 2.25 5.53
CA ASP A 33 -10.40 3.01 6.53
C ASP A 33 -9.88 2.12 7.67
N THR A 34 -10.64 1.08 8.05
CA THR A 34 -10.24 0.10 9.07
C THR A 34 -9.06 -0.74 8.62
N ASP A 35 -9.04 -1.16 7.34
CA ASP A 35 -7.92 -1.91 6.77
C ASP A 35 -6.65 -1.05 6.75
N LEU A 36 -6.80 0.23 6.38
CA LEU A 36 -5.68 1.18 6.36
C LEU A 36 -5.16 1.46 7.78
N ALA A 37 -6.04 1.65 8.76
CA ALA A 37 -5.66 1.82 10.16
C ALA A 37 -4.91 0.60 10.70
N THR A 38 -5.37 -0.61 10.36
CA THR A 38 -4.70 -1.87 10.70
C THR A 38 -3.31 -1.96 10.07
N LEU A 39 -3.20 -1.61 8.78
CA LEU A 39 -1.94 -1.59 8.05
C LEU A 39 -0.95 -0.61 8.69
N ILE A 40 -1.39 0.60 9.04
CA ILE A 40 -0.57 1.59 9.74
C ILE A 40 -0.10 1.06 11.09
N ALA A 41 -0.98 0.43 11.87
CA ALA A 41 -0.64 -0.14 13.18
C ALA A 41 0.43 -1.23 13.09
N ILE A 42 0.38 -2.10 12.06
CA ILE A 42 1.38 -3.15 11.82
C ILE A 42 2.70 -2.56 11.34
N LEU A 43 2.66 -1.57 10.43
CA LEU A 43 3.86 -1.02 9.81
C LEU A 43 4.63 -0.07 10.74
N THR A 44 3.94 0.77 11.52
CA THR A 44 4.55 1.76 12.43
C THR A 44 5.73 1.21 13.24
N PRO A 45 5.62 0.08 13.97
CA PRO A 45 6.74 -0.44 14.76
C PRO A 45 7.89 -0.99 13.92
N LEU A 46 7.62 -1.52 12.72
CA LEU A 46 8.64 -2.13 11.84
C LEU A 46 9.59 -1.10 11.22
N PHE A 47 9.22 0.18 11.30
CA PHE A 47 9.89 1.26 10.59
C PHE A 47 10.08 2.50 11.47
N ALA A 48 10.11 2.36 12.81
CA ALA A 48 10.23 3.47 13.76
C ALA A 48 11.42 4.43 13.48
N GLU A 49 12.49 3.93 12.85
CA GLU A 49 13.69 4.71 12.48
C GLU A 49 13.77 5.02 10.97
N LYS A 50 12.75 4.68 10.19
CA LYS A 50 12.74 4.78 8.72
C LYS A 50 11.63 5.72 8.26
N ARG A 51 11.89 6.48 7.20
CA ARG A 51 10.84 7.30 6.59
C ARG A 51 9.99 6.43 5.69
N ILE A 52 8.70 6.33 6.00
CA ILE A 52 7.73 5.55 5.23
C ILE A 52 6.86 6.49 4.42
N SER A 53 6.59 6.12 3.17
CA SER A 53 5.51 6.69 2.39
C SER A 53 4.62 5.54 1.92
N ILE A 54 3.34 5.61 2.28
CA ILE A 54 2.31 4.68 1.84
C ILE A 54 1.44 5.42 0.84
N THR A 55 1.28 4.88 -0.36
CA THR A 55 0.34 5.37 -1.36
C THR A 55 -0.69 4.31 -1.63
N VAL A 56 -1.96 4.64 -1.40
CA VAL A 56 -3.10 3.79 -1.74
C VAL A 56 -3.71 4.33 -3.04
N ARG A 57 -3.98 3.45 -4.00
CA ARG A 57 -4.62 3.80 -5.27
C ARG A 57 -5.75 2.84 -5.56
N THR A 58 -6.95 3.36 -5.73
CA THR A 58 -8.07 2.58 -6.27
C THR A 58 -7.99 2.61 -7.79
N VAL A 59 -8.02 1.44 -8.42
CA VAL A 59 -7.87 1.26 -9.86
C VAL A 59 -9.03 0.42 -10.38
N THR A 60 -9.68 0.89 -11.43
CA THR A 60 -10.69 0.12 -12.15
C THR A 60 -10.00 -0.78 -13.16
N GLU A 61 -10.15 -2.10 -13.02
CA GLU A 61 -9.57 -3.10 -13.91
C GLU A 61 -10.66 -3.78 -14.73
N SER A 62 -10.32 -4.22 -15.94
CA SER A 62 -11.23 -4.92 -16.83
C SER A 62 -10.55 -6.10 -17.52
N ALA A 63 -11.19 -7.28 -17.50
CA ALA A 63 -10.80 -8.41 -18.35
C ALA A 63 -11.49 -8.29 -19.72
N ALA A 64 -10.69 -8.34 -20.79
CA ALA A 64 -11.15 -8.36 -22.19
C ALA A 64 -11.84 -9.69 -22.52
#